data_AF-A0A5T4PR70-F1
#
_entry.id   AF-A0A5T4PR70-F1
#
_cell.length_a   1.000
_cell.length_b   1.000
_cell.length_c   1.000
_cell.angle_alpha   90.00
_cell.angle_beta   90.00
_cell.angle_gamma   90.00
#
_symmetry.space_group_name_H-M   'P 1'
#
loop_
_entity.id
_entity.type
_entity.pdbx_description
1 polymer ?
#
loop_
_entity_poly.entity_id
_entity_poly.type
_entity_poly.pdbx_seq_one_letter_code
_entity_poly.pdbx_strand_id
1 'polypeptide(L)'
;AENIKYYKAKLNYFAYPFVRKDSRIVSKINDDISDFFMAIDSTKNIMINDINASFFDFLQSVLLNITNQFDLEDMKAGRISVDKDFDYVEIIERVSEFLDIINYKTERVRDKKKILSSYQDVQHLAHAWKADYFLTNDDRLIERGGYIYSLLGVKTKFIKEKELADLK
;
A
#
# COMPACT_ATOMS: atom_id res chain seq x y z
N ALA A 1 -15.49 4.13 -10.79
CA ALA A 1 -14.28 3.61 -10.14
C ALA A 1 -14.43 3.45 -8.62
N GLU A 2 -14.92 4.46 -7.89
CA GLU A 2 -15.04 4.40 -6.41
C GLU A 2 -15.84 3.20 -5.87
N ASN A 3 -17.00 2.87 -6.45
CA ASN A 3 -17.77 1.70 -6.01
C ASN A 3 -16.99 0.37 -6.17
N ILE A 4 -16.12 0.27 -7.18
CA ILE A 4 -15.26 -0.90 -7.39
C ILE A 4 -14.26 -1.02 -6.23
N LYS A 5 -13.69 0.09 -5.75
CA LYS A 5 -12.80 0.13 -4.58
C LYS A 5 -13.49 -0.47 -3.35
N TYR A 6 -14.74 -0.09 -3.10
CA TYR A 6 -15.53 -0.65 -1.99
C TYR A 6 -15.81 -2.14 -2.14
N TYR A 7 -16.17 -2.60 -3.34
CA TYR A 7 -16.39 -4.03 -3.59
C TYR A 7 -15.11 -4.84 -3.44
N LYS A 8 -13.96 -4.35 -3.95
CA LYS A 8 -12.64 -4.96 -3.73
C LYS A 8 -12.32 -5.08 -2.23
N ALA A 9 -12.52 -4.01 -1.45
CA ALA A 9 -12.32 -4.04 0.00
C ALA A 9 -13.20 -5.09 0.71
N LYS A 10 -14.46 -5.22 0.28
CA LYS A 10 -15.37 -6.27 0.77
C LYS A 10 -14.90 -7.68 0.39
N LEU A 11 -14.52 -7.87 -0.87
CA LEU A 11 -14.02 -9.16 -1.36
C LEU A 11 -12.77 -9.57 -0.58
N ASN A 12 -11.79 -8.68 -0.42
CA ASN A 12 -10.57 -8.93 0.35
C ASN A 12 -10.88 -9.37 1.80
N TYR A 13 -11.86 -8.72 2.44
CA TYR A 13 -12.28 -9.06 3.81
C TYR A 13 -12.81 -10.49 3.95
N PHE A 14 -13.51 -10.99 2.93
CA PHE A 14 -14.04 -12.36 2.92
C PHE A 14 -13.02 -13.38 2.41
N ALA A 15 -12.31 -13.06 1.34
CA ALA A 15 -11.37 -13.95 0.67
C ALA A 15 -10.11 -14.21 1.51
N TYR A 16 -9.65 -13.21 2.28
CA TYR A 16 -8.37 -13.28 2.98
C TYR A 16 -8.56 -13.01 4.49
N PRO A 17 -9.17 -13.93 5.25
CA PRO A 17 -9.47 -13.72 6.67
C PRO A 17 -8.22 -13.47 7.52
N PHE A 18 -7.07 -14.01 7.12
CA PHE A 18 -5.78 -13.88 7.81
C PHE A 18 -5.12 -12.49 7.68
N VAL A 19 -5.55 -11.68 6.70
CA VAL A 19 -5.16 -10.25 6.57
C VAL A 19 -6.30 -9.32 6.96
N ARG A 20 -7.25 -9.74 7.79
CA ARG A 20 -8.21 -8.81 8.39
C ARG A 20 -7.51 -7.88 9.39
N LYS A 21 -8.09 -6.69 9.59
CA LYS A 21 -7.50 -5.62 10.41
C LYS A 21 -7.23 -5.97 11.87
N ASP A 22 -7.96 -6.94 12.41
CA ASP A 22 -7.82 -7.45 13.77
C ASP A 22 -6.80 -8.59 13.86
N SER A 23 -6.18 -8.99 12.73
CA SER A 23 -5.15 -10.03 12.73
C SER A 23 -3.82 -9.50 13.24
N ARG A 24 -3.07 -10.38 13.91
CA ARG A 24 -1.73 -10.08 14.41
C ARG A 24 -0.76 -9.70 13.29
N ILE A 25 -0.92 -10.28 12.11
CA ILE A 25 -0.09 -9.99 10.94
C ILE A 25 -0.32 -8.55 10.48
N VAL A 26 -1.59 -8.12 10.38
CA VAL A 26 -1.91 -6.76 9.98
C VAL A 26 -1.46 -5.74 11.03
N SER A 27 -1.53 -6.07 12.32
CA SER A 27 -0.93 -5.22 13.37
C SER A 27 0.54 -4.97 13.08
N LYS A 28 1.34 -6.03 12.86
CA LYS A 28 2.77 -5.91 12.54
C LYS A 28 3.03 -5.06 11.30
N ILE A 29 2.26 -5.29 10.23
CA ILE A 29 2.36 -4.52 8.98
C ILE A 29 2.08 -3.02 9.22
N ASN A 30 1.13 -2.70 10.10
CA ASN A 30 0.76 -1.31 10.40
C ASN A 30 1.68 -0.63 11.41
N ASP A 31 2.39 -1.40 12.23
CA ASP A 31 3.37 -0.88 13.18
C ASP A 31 4.59 -0.33 12.41
N ASP A 32 5.17 -1.15 11.52
CA ASP A 32 6.23 -0.73 10.60
C ASP A 32 6.26 -1.63 9.35
N ILE A 33 5.89 -1.06 8.20
CA ILE A 33 5.83 -1.80 6.94
C ILE A 33 7.22 -2.12 6.38
N SER A 34 8.20 -1.25 6.61
CA SER A 34 9.58 -1.44 6.13
C SER A 34 10.23 -2.58 6.90
N ASP A 35 10.13 -2.57 8.23
CA ASP A 35 10.62 -3.67 9.07
C ASP A 35 9.90 -4.99 8.74
N PHE A 36 8.59 -4.94 8.47
CA PHE A 36 7.83 -6.11 8.03
C PHE A 36 8.43 -6.73 6.76
N PHE A 37 8.72 -5.94 5.73
CA PHE A 37 9.29 -6.45 4.48
C PHE A 37 10.77 -6.85 4.63
N MET A 38 11.56 -6.19 5.48
CA MET A 38 12.91 -6.67 5.80
C MET A 38 12.88 -8.07 6.42
N ALA A 39 11.86 -8.37 7.23
CA ALA A 39 11.67 -9.67 7.87
C ALA A 39 10.80 -10.65 7.05
N ILE A 40 10.54 -10.39 5.76
CA ILE A 40 9.54 -11.11 4.97
C ILE A 40 9.81 -12.62 4.89
N ASP A 41 11.07 -13.05 4.88
CA ASP A 41 11.44 -14.47 4.84
C ASP A 41 10.90 -15.26 6.05
N SER A 42 10.72 -14.60 7.20
CA SER A 42 10.13 -15.23 8.39
C SER A 42 8.69 -15.70 8.16
N THR A 43 8.00 -15.11 7.18
CA THR A 43 6.61 -15.43 6.85
C THR A 43 6.44 -16.73 6.07
N LYS A 44 7.54 -17.32 5.55
CA LYS A 44 7.55 -18.66 4.93
C LYS A 44 7.08 -19.76 5.90
N ASN A 45 7.26 -19.52 7.20
CA ASN A 45 6.84 -20.47 8.25
C ASN A 45 5.39 -20.24 8.74
N ILE A 46 4.69 -19.24 8.21
CA ILE A 46 3.31 -18.92 8.60
C ILE A 46 2.38 -19.58 7.59
N MET A 47 1.77 -20.71 7.96
CA MET A 47 0.84 -21.42 7.07
C MET A 47 -0.53 -20.74 7.02
N ILE A 48 -1.04 -20.52 5.82
CA ILE A 48 -2.43 -20.16 5.56
C ILE A 48 -3.16 -21.44 5.14
N ASN A 49 -3.75 -22.13 6.11
CA ASN A 49 -4.39 -23.42 5.89
C ASN A 49 -5.49 -23.40 4.83
N ASP A 50 -6.22 -22.29 4.73
CA ASP A 50 -7.35 -22.12 3.79
C ASP A 50 -6.92 -22.20 2.31
N ILE A 51 -5.64 -21.97 2.00
CA ILE A 51 -5.10 -21.99 0.63
C ILE A 51 -3.92 -22.94 0.46
N ASN A 52 -3.60 -23.74 1.49
CA ASN A 52 -2.47 -24.68 1.52
C ASN A 52 -1.13 -24.06 1.04
N ALA A 53 -0.85 -22.83 1.49
CA ALA A 53 0.35 -22.08 1.13
C ALA A 53 0.87 -21.28 2.32
N SER A 54 2.14 -20.86 2.28
CA SER A 54 2.67 -19.94 3.30
C SER A 54 2.16 -18.51 3.07
N PHE A 55 2.27 -17.67 4.10
CA PHE A 55 1.96 -16.24 3.97
C PHE A 55 2.89 -15.55 2.96
N PHE A 56 4.14 -16.00 2.88
CA PHE A 56 5.08 -15.57 1.84
C PHE A 56 4.54 -15.86 0.43
N ASP A 57 4.10 -17.10 0.18
CA ASP A 57 3.57 -17.52 -1.12
C ASP A 57 2.33 -16.72 -1.52
N PHE A 58 1.45 -16.44 -0.54
CA PHE A 58 0.30 -15.57 -0.75
C PHE A 58 0.71 -14.19 -1.21
N LEU A 59 1.63 -13.53 -0.49
CA LEU A 59 2.08 -12.18 -0.83
C LEU A 59 2.76 -12.14 -2.20
N GLN A 60 3.60 -13.12 -2.49
CA GLN A 60 4.27 -13.26 -3.78
C GLN A 60 3.25 -13.40 -4.92
N SER A 61 2.25 -14.26 -4.72
CA SER A 61 1.18 -14.47 -5.71
C SER A 61 0.36 -13.19 -5.93
N VAL A 62 -0.02 -12.49 -4.86
CA VAL A 62 -0.77 -11.23 -4.96
C VAL A 62 0.03 -10.17 -5.73
N LEU A 63 1.31 -9.99 -5.41
CA LEU A 63 2.17 -9.03 -6.10
C LEU A 63 2.31 -9.35 -7.59
N LEU A 64 2.59 -10.61 -7.93
CA LEU A 64 2.68 -11.06 -9.32
C LEU A 64 1.38 -10.77 -10.09
N ASN A 65 0.22 -10.97 -9.46
CA ASN A 65 -1.08 -10.72 -10.09
C ASN A 65 -1.41 -9.24 -10.29
N ILE A 66 -0.90 -8.34 -9.43
CA ILE A 66 -1.20 -6.91 -9.51
C ILE A 66 -0.21 -6.19 -10.41
N THR A 67 1.06 -6.54 -10.33
CA THR A 67 2.16 -5.72 -10.86
C THR A 67 2.78 -6.39 -12.07
N ASN A 68 3.07 -7.69 -11.98
CA ASN A 68 3.95 -8.41 -12.90
C ASN A 68 5.25 -7.63 -13.27
N GLN A 69 5.66 -6.70 -12.40
CA GLN A 69 6.73 -5.71 -12.64
C GLN A 69 7.73 -5.64 -11.48
N PHE A 70 7.28 -5.93 -10.27
CA PHE A 70 8.11 -5.97 -9.07
C PHE A 70 7.61 -7.07 -8.13
N ASP A 71 8.50 -7.55 -7.27
CA ASP A 71 8.25 -8.69 -6.38
C ASP A 71 8.53 -8.38 -4.90
N LEU A 72 8.56 -9.42 -4.06
CA LEU A 72 8.84 -9.27 -2.63
C LEU A 72 10.29 -8.91 -2.32
N GLU A 73 11.25 -9.24 -3.19
CA GLU A 73 12.64 -8.84 -3.02
C GLU A 73 12.79 -7.34 -3.27
N ASP A 74 12.07 -6.76 -4.22
CA ASP A 74 12.00 -5.30 -4.40
C ASP A 74 11.43 -4.60 -3.15
N MET A 75 10.34 -5.14 -2.59
CA MET A 75 9.74 -4.61 -1.35
C MET A 75 10.70 -4.70 -0.16
N LYS A 76 11.39 -5.84 -0.02
CA LYS A 76 12.41 -6.08 1.01
C LYS A 76 13.63 -5.18 0.85
N ALA A 77 14.07 -4.95 -0.38
CA ALA A 77 15.15 -4.02 -0.70
C ALA A 77 14.75 -2.55 -0.46
N GLY A 78 13.45 -2.28 -0.29
CA GLY A 78 12.93 -0.93 -0.13
C GLY A 78 13.06 -0.10 -1.41
N ARG A 79 13.14 -0.75 -2.57
CA ARG A 79 13.32 -0.07 -3.86
C ARG A 79 12.70 -0.87 -4.99
N ILE A 80 11.88 -0.20 -5.80
CA ILE A 80 11.36 -0.72 -7.07
C ILE A 80 12.10 -0.01 -8.20
N SER A 81 12.73 -0.78 -9.10
CA SER A 81 13.38 -0.20 -10.29
C SER A 81 12.33 0.18 -11.32
N VAL A 82 12.23 1.48 -11.60
CA VAL A 82 11.33 2.02 -12.62
C VAL A 82 12.17 2.36 -13.86
N ASP A 83 12.07 1.58 -14.93
CA ASP A 83 12.67 1.95 -16.22
C ASP A 83 12.00 3.20 -16.81
N LYS A 84 12.71 3.86 -17.73
CA LYS A 84 12.34 5.16 -18.32
C LYS A 84 10.97 5.19 -19.03
N ASP A 85 10.43 4.03 -19.38
CA ASP A 85 9.17 3.88 -20.11
C ASP A 85 7.96 3.60 -19.21
N PHE A 86 8.15 3.47 -17.88
CA PHE A 86 7.05 3.15 -16.96
C PHE A 86 6.29 4.39 -16.47
N ASP A 87 4.98 4.22 -16.35
CA ASP A 87 4.11 5.20 -15.75
C ASP A 87 4.14 5.09 -14.22
N TYR A 88 4.81 6.04 -13.55
CA TYR A 88 4.78 6.18 -12.10
C TYR A 88 3.35 6.17 -11.55
N VAL A 89 2.39 6.72 -12.30
CA VAL A 89 0.96 6.70 -11.93
C VAL A 89 0.51 5.24 -11.75
N GLU A 90 0.76 4.40 -12.75
CA GLU A 90 0.37 2.99 -12.75
C GLU A 90 1.05 2.22 -11.61
N ILE A 91 2.35 2.42 -11.38
CA ILE A 91 3.06 1.75 -10.29
C ILE A 91 2.51 2.18 -8.92
N ILE A 92 2.26 3.48 -8.70
CA ILE A 92 1.69 3.98 -7.45
C ILE A 92 0.29 3.39 -7.20
N GLU A 93 -0.54 3.28 -8.23
CA GLU A 93 -1.86 2.65 -8.13
C GLU A 93 -1.77 1.16 -7.79
N ARG A 94 -0.86 0.43 -8.44
CA ARG A 94 -0.62 -1.00 -8.21
C ARG A 94 -0.07 -1.29 -6.82
N VAL A 95 0.92 -0.52 -6.36
CA VAL A 95 1.40 -0.62 -4.98
C VAL A 95 0.24 -0.30 -4.01
N SER A 96 -0.56 0.73 -4.29
CA SER A 96 -1.72 1.06 -3.47
C SER A 96 -2.75 -0.07 -3.39
N GLU A 97 -3.00 -0.78 -4.49
CA GLU A 97 -3.87 -1.96 -4.52
C GLU A 97 -3.31 -3.10 -3.67
N PHE A 98 -2.01 -3.36 -3.77
CA PHE A 98 -1.35 -4.36 -2.92
C PHE A 98 -1.46 -4.01 -1.43
N LEU A 99 -1.18 -2.74 -1.07
CA LEU A 99 -1.30 -2.25 0.30
C LEU A 99 -2.73 -2.38 0.85
N ASP A 100 -3.75 -2.30 -0.01
CA ASP A 100 -5.13 -2.52 0.39
C ASP A 100 -5.43 -3.98 0.72
N ILE A 101 -4.86 -4.92 -0.04
CA ILE A 101 -5.04 -6.35 0.19
C ILE A 101 -4.43 -6.76 1.52
N ILE A 102 -3.25 -6.25 1.86
CA ILE A 102 -2.59 -6.52 3.15
C ILE A 102 -3.10 -5.63 4.29
N ASN A 103 -4.11 -4.80 4.05
CA ASN A 103 -4.72 -3.87 5.01
C ASN A 103 -3.74 -2.90 5.70
N TYR A 104 -2.73 -2.42 4.99
CA TYR A 104 -1.83 -1.38 5.50
C TYR A 104 -2.52 0.00 5.48
N LYS A 105 -2.77 0.59 6.66
CA LYS A 105 -3.37 1.92 6.86
C LYS A 105 -4.66 2.16 6.05
N THR A 106 -5.45 1.12 5.82
CA THR A 106 -6.73 1.22 5.08
C THR A 106 -7.86 1.74 5.97
N GLU A 107 -9.07 1.90 5.42
CA GLU A 107 -10.31 2.17 6.15
C GLU A 107 -11.05 0.87 6.54
N ARG A 108 -11.92 0.88 7.58
CA ARG A 108 -12.65 -0.34 7.94
C ARG A 108 -13.77 -0.58 6.93
N VAL A 109 -14.09 -1.83 6.60
CA VAL A 109 -15.13 -2.21 5.60
C VAL A 109 -16.51 -1.60 5.90
N ARG A 110 -16.83 -1.36 7.17
CA ARG A 110 -18.07 -0.69 7.59
C ARG A 110 -18.13 0.79 7.20
N ASP A 111 -16.98 1.44 7.04
CA ASP A 111 -16.82 2.87 6.77
C ASP A 111 -16.86 3.14 5.24
N LYS A 112 -17.94 2.71 4.58
CA LYS A 112 -18.10 2.75 3.11
C LYS A 112 -17.70 4.10 2.50
N LYS A 113 -18.19 5.21 3.06
CA LYS A 113 -17.90 6.56 2.53
C LYS A 113 -16.40 6.88 2.50
N LYS A 114 -15.66 6.46 3.54
CA LYS A 114 -14.22 6.69 3.60
C LYS A 114 -13.46 5.83 2.59
N ILE A 115 -13.89 4.57 2.40
CA ILE A 115 -13.32 3.69 1.35
C ILE A 115 -13.58 4.25 -0.06
N LEU A 116 -14.75 4.85 -0.29
CA LEU A 116 -15.02 5.50 -1.58
C LEU A 116 -14.08 6.71 -1.79
N SER A 117 -13.93 7.55 -0.76
CA SER A 117 -13.02 8.71 -0.79
C SER A 117 -11.56 8.31 -1.02
N SER A 118 -11.13 7.17 -0.44
CA SER A 118 -9.74 6.71 -0.57
C SER A 118 -9.34 6.30 -1.98
N TYR A 119 -10.30 6.18 -2.91
CA TYR A 119 -9.98 6.08 -4.34
C TYR A 119 -9.36 7.39 -4.85
N GLN A 120 -9.95 8.54 -4.51
CA GLN A 120 -9.44 9.85 -4.92
C GLN A 120 -8.08 10.14 -4.29
N ASP A 121 -7.88 9.73 -3.04
CA ASP A 121 -6.58 9.86 -2.36
C ASP A 121 -5.46 9.13 -3.13
N VAL A 122 -5.74 7.93 -3.66
CA VAL A 122 -4.79 7.20 -4.51
C VAL A 122 -4.51 7.94 -5.82
N GLN A 123 -5.53 8.52 -6.45
CA GLN A 123 -5.34 9.31 -7.68
C GLN A 123 -4.49 10.56 -7.42
N HIS A 124 -4.74 11.26 -6.31
CA HIS A 124 -3.94 12.41 -5.91
C HIS A 124 -2.48 12.02 -5.65
N LEU A 125 -2.21 10.92 -4.95
CA LEU A 125 -0.86 10.38 -4.81
C LEU A 125 -0.23 10.05 -6.17
N ALA A 126 -0.96 9.34 -7.02
CA ALA A 126 -0.46 8.86 -8.30
C ALA A 126 -0.08 10.00 -9.27
N HIS A 127 -0.64 11.19 -9.12
CA HIS A 127 -0.27 12.36 -9.93
C HIS A 127 0.70 13.32 -9.23
N ALA A 128 0.75 13.32 -7.90
CA ALA A 128 1.56 14.26 -7.14
C ALA A 128 3.07 13.96 -7.15
N TRP A 129 3.51 12.80 -7.63
CA TRP A 129 4.94 12.43 -7.65
C TRP A 129 5.83 13.41 -8.44
N LYS A 130 5.24 14.20 -9.35
CA LYS A 130 5.94 15.24 -10.12
C LYS A 130 6.06 16.57 -9.38
N ALA A 131 5.37 16.74 -8.24
CA ALA A 131 5.36 17.98 -7.47
C ALA A 131 6.46 17.96 -6.41
N ASP A 132 6.88 19.15 -5.97
CA ASP A 132 7.80 19.28 -4.84
C ASP A 132 7.12 18.93 -3.52
N TYR A 133 5.82 19.25 -3.39
CA TYR A 133 5.04 19.08 -2.17
C TYR A 133 3.68 18.46 -2.44
N PHE A 134 3.22 17.62 -1.51
CA PHE A 134 1.87 17.09 -1.43
C PHE A 134 1.23 17.51 -0.11
N LEU A 135 0.22 18.38 -0.19
CA LEU A 135 -0.49 18.90 0.97
C LEU A 135 -1.63 17.98 1.39
N THR A 136 -1.57 17.45 2.61
CA THR A 136 -2.68 16.71 3.22
C THR A 136 -2.56 16.72 4.74
N ASN A 137 -3.70 16.73 5.43
CA ASN A 137 -3.76 16.53 6.89
C ASN A 137 -4.08 15.07 7.27
N ASP A 138 -4.23 14.16 6.30
CA ASP A 138 -4.51 12.75 6.55
C ASP A 138 -3.22 11.96 6.82
N ASP A 139 -3.02 11.58 8.08
CA ASP A 139 -1.86 10.80 8.52
C ASP A 139 -1.72 9.45 7.82
N ARG A 140 -2.83 8.76 7.54
CA ARG A 140 -2.77 7.46 6.84
C ARG A 140 -2.32 7.65 5.41
N LEU A 141 -2.77 8.73 4.76
CA LEU A 141 -2.34 9.06 3.41
C LEU A 141 -0.86 9.42 3.37
N ILE A 142 -0.37 10.15 4.37
CA ILE A 142 1.06 10.48 4.52
C ILE A 142 1.89 9.21 4.70
N GLU A 143 1.50 8.30 5.60
CA GLU A 143 2.23 7.05 5.83
C GLU A 143 2.24 6.13 4.61
N ARG A 144 1.10 6.03 3.90
CA ARG A 144 1.00 5.24 2.66
C ARG A 144 1.80 5.85 1.54
N GLY A 145 1.58 7.14 1.27
CA GLY A 145 2.28 7.87 0.22
C GLY A 145 3.79 7.92 0.46
N GLY A 146 4.20 8.15 1.71
CA GLY A 146 5.61 8.16 2.12
C GLY A 146 6.29 6.84 1.86
N TYR A 147 5.66 5.71 2.23
CA TYR A 147 6.18 4.39 1.91
C TYR A 147 6.30 4.18 0.40
N ILE A 148 5.24 4.43 -0.38
CA ILE A 148 5.26 4.25 -1.84
C ILE A 148 6.35 5.12 -2.49
N TYR A 149 6.45 6.39 -2.11
CA TYR A 149 7.43 7.32 -2.67
C TYR A 149 8.86 6.92 -2.31
N SER A 150 9.09 6.37 -1.11
CA SER A 150 10.40 5.83 -0.74
C SER A 150 10.82 4.65 -1.62
N LEU A 151 9.90 3.72 -1.94
CA LEU A 151 10.18 2.59 -2.84
C LEU A 151 10.58 3.07 -4.24
N LEU A 152 9.95 4.15 -4.71
CA LEU A 152 10.15 4.67 -6.06
C LEU A 152 11.24 5.75 -6.14
N GLY A 153 11.84 6.14 -5.02
CA GLY A 153 12.79 7.25 -4.96
C GLY A 153 12.19 8.62 -5.35
N VAL A 154 10.87 8.78 -5.18
CA VAL A 154 10.15 10.03 -5.46
C VAL A 154 10.51 11.06 -4.39
N LYS A 155 10.80 12.30 -4.82
CA LYS A 155 11.29 13.37 -3.94
C LYS A 155 10.19 14.27 -3.37
N THR A 156 8.95 14.10 -3.81
CA THR A 156 7.79 14.86 -3.32
C THR A 156 7.67 14.73 -1.81
N LYS A 157 7.59 15.86 -1.11
CA LYS A 157 7.46 15.91 0.34
C LYS A 157 6.01 16.04 0.77
N PHE A 158 5.60 15.23 1.73
CA PHE A 158 4.31 15.39 2.39
C PHE A 158 4.37 16.53 3.39
N ILE A 159 3.38 17.42 3.35
CA ILE A 159 3.25 18.55 4.26
C ILE A 159 1.81 18.65 4.76
N LYS A 160 1.66 19.13 5.99
CA LYS A 160 0.36 19.50 6.58
C LYS A 160 0.10 20.99 6.42
N GLU A 161 -1.16 21.38 6.61
CA GLU A 161 -1.58 22.79 6.50
C GLU A 161 -0.76 23.73 7.39
N LYS A 162 -0.46 23.29 8.61
CA LYS A 162 0.35 24.07 9.56
C LYS A 162 1.79 24.35 9.08
N GLU A 163 2.30 23.56 8.14
CA GLU A 163 3.67 23.65 7.60
C GLU A 163 3.74 24.53 6.36
N LEU A 164 2.59 24.94 5.79
CA LEU A 164 2.54 25.83 4.63
C LEU A 164 3.24 27.17 4.89
N ALA A 165 3.10 27.71 6.09
CA ALA A 165 3.72 28.98 6.47
C ALA A 165 5.25 28.91 6.54
N ASP A 166 5.81 27.69 6.66
CA ASP A 166 7.25 27.45 6.78
C ASP A 166 7.90 27.13 5.42
N LEU A 167 7.11 26.99 4.34
CA LEU A 167 7.61 26.86 2.98
C LEU A 167 8.16 28.20 2.50
N LYS A 168 9.48 28.27 2.33
CA LYS A 168 10.19 29.44 1.80
C LYS A 168 10.45 29.32 0.30
#